data_AF-A0A1I3W762-F1
#
_entry.id   AF-A0A1I3W762-F1
#
_cell.length_a   1.000
_cell.length_b   1.000
_cell.length_c   1.000
_cell.angle_alpha   90.00
_cell.angle_beta   90.00
_cell.angle_gamma   90.00
#
_symmetry.space_group_name_H-M   'P 1'
#
loop_
_entity.id
_entity.type
_entity.pdbx_description
1 polymer ?
#
loop_
_entity_poly.entity_id
_entity_poly.type
_entity_poly.pdbx_seq_one_letter_code
_entity_poly.pdbx_strand_id
1 'polypeptide(L)'
;MRADIKLMHPLLKISISMLFMLLLMGCDNANSPAPNSPKQHKATELSSKNINEYANEMANSYISIQEQLLKHYQQAKQSNNTYDFIQYRNHKWTPEYMSMKTRYSRDFEHNKAFLEKQPSAPLFAIYENLIYIGLDLKNGLLEDDEARQKTALEEAEKDKQQVVNIQQQLK
;
A
#
# COMPACT_ATOMS: atom_id res chain seq x y z
N MET A 1 -52.23 43.20 6.44
CA MET A 1 -51.45 41.98 6.12
C MET A 1 -50.95 42.10 4.68
N ARG A 2 -49.70 42.54 4.49
CA ARG A 2 -48.89 42.37 3.27
C ARG A 2 -47.52 43.00 3.55
N ALA A 3 -46.50 42.16 3.69
CA ALA A 3 -45.11 42.55 3.59
C ALA A 3 -44.45 41.61 2.57
N ASP A 4 -44.08 42.21 1.46
CA ASP A 4 -42.81 42.07 0.75
C ASP A 4 -42.31 40.67 0.35
N ILE A 5 -42.65 40.27 -0.87
CA ILE A 5 -41.93 39.27 -1.66
C ILE A 5 -41.34 39.97 -2.90
N LYS A 6 -40.33 40.84 -2.71
CA LYS A 6 -39.54 41.36 -3.85
C LYS A 6 -38.04 41.50 -3.60
N LEU A 7 -37.52 41.19 -2.41
CA LEU A 7 -36.10 41.41 -2.07
C LEU A 7 -35.19 40.16 -2.16
N MET A 8 -35.71 38.97 -2.46
CA MET A 8 -34.87 37.74 -2.52
C MET A 8 -34.31 37.42 -3.91
N HIS A 9 -34.80 38.04 -4.99
CA HIS A 9 -34.38 37.72 -6.36
C HIS A 9 -33.07 38.37 -6.83
N PRO A 10 -32.71 39.62 -6.47
CA PRO A 10 -31.47 40.21 -6.97
C PRO A 10 -30.23 39.66 -6.25
N LEU A 11 -30.31 39.44 -4.93
CA LEU A 11 -29.19 38.92 -4.13
C LEU A 11 -28.83 37.48 -4.50
N LEU A 12 -29.82 36.62 -4.74
CA LEU A 12 -29.61 35.24 -5.19
C LEU A 12 -28.95 35.18 -6.57
N LYS A 13 -29.33 36.09 -7.49
CA LYS A 13 -28.73 36.18 -8.83
C LYS A 13 -27.28 36.66 -8.80
N ILE A 14 -26.95 37.58 -7.89
CA ILE A 14 -25.58 38.07 -7.68
C ILE A 14 -24.70 36.95 -7.11
N SER A 15 -25.19 36.18 -6.13
CA SER A 15 -24.44 35.04 -5.57
C SER A 15 -24.19 33.93 -6.59
N ILE A 16 -25.15 33.62 -7.46
CA ILE A 16 -24.97 32.60 -8.52
C ILE A 16 -23.98 33.09 -9.59
N SER A 17 -24.01 34.37 -9.95
CA SER A 17 -23.06 34.96 -10.91
C SER A 17 -21.62 34.98 -10.36
N MET A 18 -21.46 35.14 -9.05
CA MET A 18 -20.14 35.13 -8.40
C MET A 18 -19.55 33.71 -8.30
N LEU A 19 -20.39 32.69 -8.04
CA LEU A 19 -19.96 31.29 -8.08
C LEU A 19 -19.54 30.83 -9.49
N PHE A 20 -20.20 31.34 -10.54
CA PHE A 20 -19.85 30.97 -11.92
C PHE A 20 -18.50 31.56 -12.38
N MET A 21 -18.12 32.74 -11.87
CA MET A 21 -16.80 33.33 -12.13
C MET A 21 -15.66 32.57 -11.44
N LEU A 22 -15.92 31.96 -10.26
CA LEU A 22 -14.93 31.12 -9.57
C LEU A 22 -14.63 29.81 -10.32
N LEU A 23 -15.58 29.32 -11.13
CA LEU A 23 -15.38 28.13 -11.98
C LEU A 23 -14.56 28.43 -13.25
N LEU A 24 -14.36 29.70 -13.62
CA LEU A 24 -13.63 30.10 -14.83
C LEU A 24 -12.15 30.48 -14.58
N MET A 25 -11.69 30.49 -13.32
CA MET A 25 -10.26 30.68 -12.98
C MET A 25 -9.47 29.36 -12.94
N GLY A 26 -10.01 28.28 -13.50
CA GLY A 26 -9.38 26.96 -13.54
C GLY A 26 -8.70 26.63 -14.87
N CYS A 27 -8.01 27.56 -15.52
CA CYS A 27 -7.15 27.28 -16.67
C CYS A 27 -6.05 28.35 -16.77
N ASP A 28 -4.87 28.09 -16.24
CA ASP A 28 -3.68 27.98 -17.08
C ASP A 28 -2.51 27.42 -16.26
N ASN A 29 -2.14 26.18 -16.56
CA ASN A 29 -0.75 25.76 -16.57
C ASN A 29 -0.66 24.46 -17.39
N ALA A 30 -1.06 24.56 -18.67
CA ALA A 30 -0.88 23.49 -19.65
C ALA A 30 0.60 23.25 -20.01
N ASN A 31 1.55 23.94 -19.37
CA ASN A 31 2.99 23.83 -19.61
C ASN A 31 3.80 23.48 -18.35
N SER A 32 3.18 23.02 -17.26
CA SER A 32 3.96 22.37 -16.20
C SER A 32 4.41 21.01 -16.72
N PRO A 33 5.72 20.73 -16.88
CA PRO A 33 6.16 19.39 -17.21
C PRO A 33 5.62 18.48 -16.11
N ALA A 34 4.85 17.46 -16.51
CA ALA A 34 4.37 16.44 -15.59
C ALA A 34 5.56 16.02 -14.71
N PRO A 35 5.42 16.00 -13.37
CA PRO A 35 6.51 15.60 -12.50
C PRO A 35 7.00 14.25 -13.01
N ASN A 36 8.26 14.22 -13.44
CA ASN A 36 8.89 13.12 -14.17
C ASN A 36 8.25 11.79 -13.76
N SER A 37 7.36 11.24 -14.60
CA SER A 37 6.80 9.93 -14.33
C SER A 37 7.98 9.01 -14.10
N PRO A 38 8.05 8.32 -12.94
CA PRO A 38 9.21 7.47 -12.63
C PRO A 38 9.46 6.58 -13.84
N LYS A 39 10.70 6.59 -14.38
CA LYS A 39 11.05 5.70 -15.49
C LYS A 39 10.62 4.30 -15.09
N GLN A 40 9.55 3.80 -15.71
CA GLN A 40 8.98 2.52 -15.33
C GLN A 40 10.04 1.47 -15.68
N HIS A 41 10.64 0.86 -14.65
CA HIS A 41 11.61 -0.20 -14.87
C HIS A 41 10.94 -1.30 -15.68
N LYS A 42 11.63 -1.77 -16.72
CA LYS A 42 11.15 -2.89 -17.55
C LYS A 42 10.91 -4.10 -16.64
N ALA A 43 9.85 -4.85 -16.92
CA ALA A 43 9.55 -6.08 -16.20
C ALA A 43 10.69 -7.11 -16.38
N THR A 44 10.96 -7.86 -15.33
CA THR A 44 11.88 -9.02 -15.38
C THR A 44 11.23 -10.13 -16.20
N GLU A 45 11.94 -10.72 -17.15
CA GLU A 45 11.46 -11.92 -17.87
C GLU A 45 11.80 -13.17 -17.04
N LEU A 46 10.79 -13.92 -16.63
CA LEU A 46 10.93 -15.12 -15.83
C LEU A 46 10.90 -16.37 -16.71
N SER A 47 11.75 -17.32 -16.36
CA SER A 47 11.91 -18.59 -17.07
C SER A 47 12.37 -19.67 -16.12
N SER A 48 12.42 -20.92 -16.60
CA SER A 48 12.97 -22.04 -15.82
C SER A 48 14.43 -21.83 -15.38
N LYS A 49 15.17 -20.92 -16.02
CA LYS A 49 16.57 -20.63 -15.68
C LYS A 49 16.74 -19.73 -14.46
N ASN A 50 15.78 -18.84 -14.17
CA ASN A 50 15.93 -17.81 -13.14
C ASN A 50 14.82 -17.79 -12.09
N ILE A 51 13.72 -18.55 -12.29
CA ILE A 51 12.55 -18.48 -11.40
C ILE A 51 12.87 -18.86 -9.94
N ASN A 52 13.74 -19.85 -9.71
CA ASN A 52 14.08 -20.25 -8.34
C ASN A 52 14.92 -19.18 -7.63
N GLU A 53 15.88 -18.56 -8.32
CA GLU A 53 16.69 -17.46 -7.76
C GLU A 53 15.79 -16.25 -7.46
N TYR A 54 14.94 -15.87 -8.41
CA TYR A 54 13.99 -14.77 -8.26
C TYR A 54 13.02 -15.00 -7.09
N ALA A 55 12.46 -16.19 -6.97
CA ALA A 55 11.54 -16.52 -5.89
C ALA A 55 12.24 -16.57 -4.52
N ASN A 56 13.50 -17.01 -4.46
CA ASN A 56 14.32 -16.93 -3.24
C ASN A 56 14.59 -15.49 -2.83
N GLU A 57 14.92 -14.61 -3.79
CA GLU A 57 15.08 -13.17 -3.54
C GLU A 57 13.78 -12.59 -2.96
N MET A 58 12.65 -12.86 -3.62
CA MET A 58 11.33 -12.40 -3.18
C MET A 58 10.98 -12.88 -1.76
N ALA A 59 11.19 -14.17 -1.46
CA ALA A 59 10.97 -14.75 -0.15
C ALA A 59 11.81 -14.08 0.95
N ASN A 60 13.12 -13.91 0.70
CA ASN A 60 14.01 -13.25 1.65
C ASN A 60 13.61 -11.79 1.88
N SER A 61 13.25 -11.07 0.81
CA SER A 61 12.77 -9.71 0.88
C SER A 61 11.48 -9.63 1.71
N TYR A 62 10.55 -10.59 1.58
CA TYR A 62 9.32 -10.65 2.38
C TYR A 62 9.62 -10.79 3.86
N ILE A 63 10.43 -11.79 4.19
CA ILE A 63 10.80 -12.10 5.58
C ILE A 63 11.44 -10.88 6.22
N SER A 64 12.38 -10.24 5.51
CA SER A 64 13.07 -9.05 6.01
C SER A 64 12.11 -7.89 6.28
N ILE A 65 11.25 -7.52 5.33
CA ILE A 65 10.36 -6.37 5.50
C ILE A 65 9.26 -6.64 6.54
N GLN A 66 8.80 -7.89 6.67
CA GLN A 66 7.88 -8.31 7.72
C GLN A 66 8.53 -8.24 9.10
N GLU A 67 9.75 -8.76 9.26
CA GLU A 67 10.48 -8.71 10.53
C GLU A 67 10.73 -7.28 11.00
N GLN A 68 11.05 -6.37 10.07
CA GLN A 68 11.17 -4.95 10.38
C GLN A 68 9.85 -4.35 10.91
N LEU A 69 8.72 -4.65 10.27
CA LEU A 69 7.39 -4.24 10.73
C LEU A 69 7.10 -4.73 12.16
N LEU A 70 7.25 -6.03 12.38
CA LEU A 70 6.92 -6.69 13.64
C LEU A 70 7.82 -6.20 14.77
N LYS A 71 9.11 -5.99 14.51
CA LYS A 71 10.05 -5.42 15.47
C LYS A 71 9.61 -4.04 15.93
N HIS A 72 9.28 -3.15 15.00
CA HIS A 72 8.85 -1.79 15.36
C HIS A 72 7.49 -1.77 16.06
N TYR A 73 6.57 -2.65 15.67
CA TYR A 73 5.31 -2.86 16.38
C TYR A 73 5.56 -3.30 17.84
N GLN A 74 6.41 -4.31 18.06
CA GLN A 74 6.73 -4.82 19.40
C GLN A 74 7.38 -3.74 20.27
N GLN A 75 8.30 -2.96 19.72
CA GLN A 75 8.94 -1.85 20.44
C GLN A 75 7.92 -0.78 20.86
N ALA A 76 7.01 -0.41 19.97
CA ALA A 76 5.94 0.54 20.27
C ALA A 76 4.97 0.01 21.33
N LYS A 77 4.58 -1.26 21.24
CA LYS A 77 3.73 -1.90 22.25
C LYS A 77 4.38 -1.93 23.63
N GLN A 78 5.66 -2.32 23.71
CA GLN A 78 6.41 -2.39 24.96
C GLN A 78 6.65 -1.02 25.61
N SER A 79 6.84 0.02 24.79
CA SER A 79 7.07 1.40 25.25
C SER A 79 5.78 2.22 25.40
N ASN A 80 4.61 1.63 25.12
CA ASN A 80 3.32 2.32 25.02
C ASN A 80 3.38 3.56 24.09
N ASN A 81 4.13 3.46 22.99
CA ASN A 81 4.34 4.54 22.03
C ASN A 81 3.76 4.18 20.65
N THR A 82 2.43 4.18 20.58
CA THR A 82 1.68 3.93 19.33
C THR A 82 2.05 4.92 18.22
N TYR A 83 2.36 6.18 18.57
CA TYR A 83 2.73 7.20 17.60
C TYR A 83 4.00 6.84 16.82
N ASP A 84 5.04 6.35 17.51
CA ASP A 84 6.28 5.93 16.85
C ASP A 84 6.07 4.83 15.81
N PHE A 85 5.22 3.84 16.12
CA PHE A 85 4.89 2.80 15.15
C PHE A 85 4.15 3.36 13.93
N ILE A 86 3.19 4.27 14.13
CA ILE A 86 2.45 4.91 13.04
C ILE A 86 3.39 5.68 12.13
N GLN A 87 4.30 6.48 12.71
CA GLN A 87 5.27 7.26 11.95
C GLN A 87 6.21 6.36 11.16
N TYR A 88 6.76 5.33 11.81
CA TYR A 88 7.59 4.34 11.15
C TYR A 88 6.85 3.65 10.00
N ARG A 89 5.66 3.11 10.26
CA ARG A 89 4.84 2.40 9.28
C ARG A 89 4.56 3.27 8.07
N ASN A 90 4.10 4.51 8.28
CA ASN A 90 3.63 5.36 7.20
C ASN A 90 4.77 5.99 6.40
N HIS A 91 5.86 6.38 7.06
CA HIS A 91 6.90 7.20 6.42
C HIS A 91 8.18 6.44 6.06
N LYS A 92 8.43 5.26 6.65
CA LYS A 92 9.59 4.43 6.32
C LYS A 92 9.16 3.12 5.67
N TRP A 93 8.35 2.35 6.38
CA TRP A 93 8.02 0.99 5.97
C TRP A 93 7.11 0.94 4.74
N THR A 94 6.04 1.76 4.69
CA THR A 94 5.08 1.75 3.56
C THR A 94 5.75 2.12 2.23
N PRO A 95 6.60 3.15 2.13
CA PRO A 95 7.34 3.43 0.89
C PRO A 95 8.23 2.27 0.43
N GLU A 96 8.95 1.62 1.35
CA GLU A 96 9.82 0.47 1.05
C GLU A 96 8.99 -0.71 0.52
N TYR A 97 7.91 -1.05 1.24
CA TYR A 97 6.95 -2.06 0.85
C TYR A 97 6.34 -1.78 -0.53
N MET A 98 5.90 -0.54 -0.78
CA MET A 98 5.27 -0.15 -2.04
C MET A 98 6.24 -0.25 -3.23
N SER A 99 7.52 0.07 -3.03
CA SER A 99 8.55 -0.12 -4.05
C SER A 99 8.68 -1.59 -4.45
N MET A 100 8.75 -2.48 -3.46
CA MET A 100 8.86 -3.93 -3.65
C MET A 100 7.59 -4.50 -4.28
N LYS A 101 6.42 -4.16 -3.75
CA LYS A 101 5.10 -4.52 -4.30
C LYS A 101 5.00 -4.12 -5.76
N THR A 102 5.31 -2.87 -6.10
CA THR A 102 5.24 -2.38 -7.48
C THR A 102 6.13 -3.19 -8.42
N ARG A 103 7.35 -3.55 -7.98
CA ARG A 103 8.23 -4.43 -8.75
C ARG A 103 7.61 -5.81 -8.94
N TYR A 104 7.19 -6.48 -7.87
CA TYR A 104 6.71 -7.85 -7.93
C TYR A 104 5.36 -7.96 -8.66
N SER A 105 4.43 -7.02 -8.47
CA SER A 105 3.16 -7.01 -9.21
C SER A 105 3.40 -6.80 -10.70
N ARG A 106 4.31 -5.90 -11.10
CA ARG A 106 4.68 -5.70 -12.51
C ARG A 106 5.26 -6.98 -13.11
N ASP A 107 6.19 -7.61 -12.41
CA ASP A 107 6.82 -8.83 -12.91
C ASP A 107 5.83 -10.00 -12.92
N PHE A 108 4.88 -10.07 -11.97
CA PHE A 108 3.78 -11.04 -11.99
C PHE A 108 2.91 -10.90 -13.24
N GLU A 109 2.40 -9.70 -13.50
CA GLU A 109 1.51 -9.44 -14.64
C GLU A 109 2.20 -9.74 -15.98
N HIS A 110 3.49 -9.41 -16.10
CA HIS A 110 4.27 -9.70 -17.29
C HIS A 110 4.48 -11.22 -17.52
N ASN A 111 4.58 -12.01 -16.45
CA ASN A 111 4.94 -13.43 -16.52
C ASN A 111 3.80 -14.37 -16.15
N LYS A 112 2.56 -13.89 -16.09
CA LYS A 112 1.40 -14.61 -15.54
C LYS A 112 1.26 -16.04 -16.08
N ALA A 113 1.30 -16.21 -17.40
CA ALA A 113 1.17 -17.51 -18.06
C ALA A 113 2.29 -18.50 -17.70
N PHE A 114 3.51 -18.01 -17.46
CA PHE A 114 4.62 -18.84 -17.00
C PHE A 114 4.45 -19.22 -15.52
N LEU A 115 4.03 -18.27 -14.68
CA LEU A 115 3.92 -18.40 -13.23
C LEU A 115 2.76 -19.29 -12.78
N GLU A 116 1.67 -19.41 -13.53
CA GLU A 116 0.51 -20.26 -13.19
C GLU A 116 0.87 -21.71 -12.86
N LYS A 117 2.01 -22.21 -13.35
CA LYS A 117 2.49 -23.58 -13.16
C LYS A 117 3.66 -23.68 -12.18
N GLN A 118 4.09 -22.57 -11.59
CA GLN A 118 5.28 -22.54 -10.72
C GLN A 118 4.89 -22.66 -9.25
N PRO A 119 5.63 -23.45 -8.44
CA PRO A 119 5.44 -23.52 -6.99
C PRO A 119 5.58 -22.16 -6.28
N SER A 120 6.27 -21.20 -6.90
CA SER A 120 6.50 -19.85 -6.37
C SER A 120 5.32 -18.88 -6.55
N ALA A 121 4.31 -19.22 -7.35
CA ALA A 121 3.17 -18.34 -7.61
C ALA A 121 2.45 -17.79 -6.35
N PRO A 122 2.29 -18.56 -5.26
CA PRO A 122 1.67 -18.04 -4.04
C PRO A 122 2.42 -16.89 -3.38
N LEU A 123 3.74 -16.72 -3.61
CA LEU A 123 4.52 -15.63 -3.01
C LEU A 123 3.96 -14.24 -3.37
N PHE A 124 3.42 -14.08 -4.58
CA PHE A 124 2.87 -12.81 -5.03
C PHE A 124 1.63 -12.40 -4.24
N ALA A 125 0.74 -13.36 -3.93
CA ALA A 125 -0.44 -13.10 -3.11
C ALA A 125 -0.06 -12.84 -1.64
N ILE A 126 0.92 -13.57 -1.10
CA ILE A 126 1.43 -13.35 0.26
C ILE A 126 1.99 -11.92 0.41
N TYR A 127 2.70 -11.42 -0.60
CA TYR A 127 3.19 -10.04 -0.62
C TYR A 127 2.08 -8.99 -0.59
N GLU A 128 0.99 -9.23 -1.29
CA GLU A 128 -0.18 -8.35 -1.29
C GLU A 128 -0.84 -8.31 0.09
N ASN A 129 -0.77 -9.40 0.87
CA ASN A 129 -1.38 -9.46 2.20
C ASN A 129 -0.66 -8.61 3.26
N LEU A 130 0.65 -8.42 3.12
CA LEU A 130 1.49 -7.77 4.13
C LEU A 130 1.04 -6.35 4.51
N ILE A 131 0.43 -5.61 3.58
CA ILE A 131 -0.09 -4.27 3.89
C ILE A 131 -1.22 -4.31 4.91
N TYR A 132 -2.06 -5.35 4.89
CA TYR A 132 -3.21 -5.51 5.77
C TYR A 132 -2.77 -5.87 7.18
N ILE A 133 -1.79 -6.78 7.32
CA ILE A 133 -1.11 -7.06 8.59
C ILE A 133 -0.62 -5.74 9.22
N GLY A 134 0.10 -4.91 8.46
CA GLY A 134 0.58 -3.62 8.94
C GLY A 134 -0.51 -2.60 9.25
N LEU A 135 -1.69 -2.70 8.63
CA LEU A 135 -2.85 -1.87 8.95
C LEU A 135 -3.53 -2.34 10.24
N ASP A 136 -3.68 -3.64 10.43
CA ASP A 136 -4.34 -4.21 11.60
C ASP A 136 -3.52 -4.07 12.87
N LEU A 137 -2.19 -4.21 12.79
CA LEU A 137 -1.30 -3.86 13.90
C LEU A 137 -1.42 -2.37 14.27
N LYS A 138 -1.52 -1.49 13.27
CA LYS A 138 -1.61 -0.04 13.49
C LYS A 138 -2.93 0.34 14.16
N ASN A 139 -4.03 -0.16 13.62
CA ASN A 139 -5.35 0.15 14.14
C ASN A 139 -5.57 -0.54 15.49
N GLY A 140 -5.06 -1.76 15.67
CA GLY A 140 -5.09 -2.47 16.95
C GLY A 140 -4.37 -1.71 18.06
N LEU A 141 -3.20 -1.11 17.79
CA LEU A 141 -2.53 -0.22 18.75
C LEU A 141 -3.26 1.10 18.99
N LEU A 142 -3.96 1.64 18.00
CA LEU A 142 -4.72 2.89 18.13
C LEU A 142 -6.01 2.71 18.93
N GLU A 143 -6.64 1.56 18.79
CA GLU A 143 -7.96 1.24 19.33
C GLU A 143 -7.87 0.41 20.62
N ASP A 144 -6.66 0.09 21.08
CA ASP A 144 -6.39 -0.86 22.18
C ASP A 144 -7.07 -2.23 21.96
N ASP A 145 -7.17 -2.64 20.69
CA ASP A 145 -7.82 -3.88 20.28
C ASP A 145 -6.79 -5.02 20.24
N GLU A 146 -6.66 -5.70 21.39
CA GLU A 146 -5.77 -6.86 21.55
C GLU A 146 -6.14 -8.05 20.65
N ALA A 147 -7.43 -8.23 20.33
CA ALA A 147 -7.86 -9.33 19.49
C ALA A 147 -7.38 -9.11 18.04
N ARG A 148 -7.57 -7.90 17.52
CA ARG A 148 -7.07 -7.49 16.21
C ARG A 148 -5.56 -7.59 16.11
N GLN A 149 -4.84 -7.15 17.14
CA GLN A 149 -3.38 -7.28 17.21
C GLN A 149 -2.95 -8.75 17.15
N LYS A 150 -3.61 -9.62 17.91
CA LYS A 150 -3.33 -11.06 17.92
C LYS A 150 -3.58 -11.69 16.55
N THR A 151 -4.72 -11.42 15.92
CA THR A 151 -5.03 -11.95 14.59
C THR A 151 -4.00 -11.53 13.55
N ALA A 152 -3.58 -10.26 13.55
CA ALA A 152 -2.55 -9.79 12.63
C ALA A 152 -1.19 -10.49 12.84
N LEU A 153 -0.83 -10.81 14.08
CA LEU A 153 0.40 -11.57 14.39
C LEU A 153 0.30 -13.03 13.95
N GLU A 154 -0.87 -13.66 14.12
CA GLU A 154 -1.11 -15.04 13.66
C GLU A 154 -1.06 -15.12 12.12
N GLU A 155 -1.65 -14.15 11.42
CA GLU A 155 -1.56 -14.03 9.97
C GLU A 155 -0.11 -13.81 9.51
N ALA A 156 0.63 -12.94 10.18
CA ALA A 156 2.04 -12.72 9.89
C ALA A 156 2.86 -14.00 10.01
N GLU A 157 2.67 -14.77 11.07
CA GLU A 157 3.38 -16.03 11.28
C GLU A 157 2.99 -17.07 10.24
N LYS A 158 1.69 -17.20 9.94
CA LYS A 158 1.20 -18.10 8.88
C LYS A 158 1.81 -17.77 7.52
N ASP A 159 1.82 -16.50 7.14
CA ASP A 159 2.39 -16.08 5.86
C ASP A 159 3.90 -16.35 5.83
N LYS A 160 4.62 -16.09 6.93
CA LYS A 160 6.05 -16.39 7.05
C LYS A 160 6.33 -17.88 6.86
N GLN A 161 5.54 -18.75 7.49
CA GLN A 161 5.66 -20.20 7.35
C GLN A 161 5.41 -20.65 5.90
N GLN A 162 4.41 -20.08 5.24
CA GLN A 162 4.16 -20.36 3.82
C GLN A 162 5.34 -19.95 2.94
N VAL A 163 5.92 -18.77 3.17
CA VAL A 163 7.11 -18.31 2.44
C VAL A 163 8.30 -19.25 2.65
N VAL A 164 8.58 -19.68 3.88
CA VAL A 164 9.65 -20.63 4.19
C VAL A 164 9.41 -21.98 3.51
N ASN A 165 8.17 -22.47 3.52
CA ASN A 165 7.82 -23.73 2.86
C ASN A 165 8.03 -23.66 1.35
N ILE A 166 7.60 -22.56 0.70
CA ILE A 166 7.86 -22.33 -0.73
C ILE A 166 9.36 -22.30 -0.98
N GLN A 167 10.13 -21.59 -0.15
CA GLN A 167 11.58 -21.50 -0.28
C GLN A 167 12.26 -22.88 -0.22
N GLN A 168 11.77 -23.79 0.63
CA GLN A 168 12.26 -25.16 0.73
C GLN A 168 11.91 -26.01 -0.50
N GLN A 169 10.74 -25.80 -1.12
CA GLN A 169 10.32 -26.51 -2.34
C GLN A 169 11.13 -26.12 -3.58
N LEU A 170 11.80 -24.98 -3.56
CA LEU A 170 12.61 -24.47 -4.67
C LEU A 170 14.07 -24.94 -4.64
N LYS A 171 14.46 -25.68 -3.59
CA LYS A 171 15.78 -26.31 -3.45
C LYS A 171 15.79 -27.70 -4.08
#